data_AF-A0A1E5ACE8-F1
#
_entry.id   AF-A0A1E5ACE8-F1
#
_cell.length_a   1.000
_cell.length_b   1.000
_cell.length_c   1.000
_cell.angle_alpha   90.00
_cell.angle_beta   90.00
_cell.angle_gamma   90.00
#
_symmetry.space_group_name_H-M   'P 1'
#
loop_
_entity.id
_entity.type
_entity.pdbx_description
1 polymer ?
#
loop_
_entity_poly.entity_id
_entity_poly.type
_entity_poly.pdbx_seq_one_letter_code
_entity_poly.pdbx_strand_id
1 'polypeptide(L)'
;MTFYSGFLIGLPDSETPADLSIKPDQISKGDRNQIHATMERDGNIFGFKHWHRYKLLTEREFFDNPERNVRIGSLLQYEVLTVMGDGKALLLAETKDIANYVIDELLRRTVFPNFRRIEIILDDLIDSCSKPDSDYLITILHGSYAGNDADLKRASFYGADLTGSKLVRENRKLFNFYTCGVERRVLDGLPTISGREGESLIARLGNDGFVSATLSNRNRALELGKLINYIASNRWLSSWVKRSMKEDL
;
A
#
# COMPACT_ATOMS: atom_id res chain seq x y z
N MET A 1 -4.25 7.39 -17.74
CA MET A 1 -4.57 6.97 -16.36
C MET A 1 -3.39 6.19 -15.86
N THR A 2 -2.71 6.65 -14.79
CA THR A 2 -1.47 6.02 -14.33
C THR A 2 -1.75 5.18 -13.10
N PHE A 3 -1.40 3.91 -13.18
CA PHE A 3 -1.56 2.94 -12.11
C PHE A 3 -0.25 2.85 -11.32
N TYR A 4 -0.37 2.84 -10.00
CA TYR A 4 0.74 2.71 -9.09
C TYR A 4 0.55 1.49 -8.18
N SER A 5 1.66 0.86 -7.83
CA SER A 5 1.73 -0.30 -6.96
C SER A 5 2.99 -0.22 -6.10
N GLY A 6 2.89 -0.67 -4.86
CA GLY A 6 4.01 -0.71 -3.94
C GLY A 6 3.57 -1.14 -2.57
N PHE A 7 4.17 -0.59 -1.52
CA PHE A 7 4.02 -1.10 -0.17
C PHE A 7 4.01 0.00 0.89
N LEU A 8 3.27 -0.27 1.95
CA LEU A 8 3.54 0.33 3.25
C LEU A 8 4.81 -0.29 3.82
N ILE A 9 5.75 0.56 4.19
CA ILE A 9 7.01 0.21 4.84
C ILE A 9 7.17 1.00 6.13
N GLY A 10 7.96 0.50 7.06
CA GLY A 10 8.28 1.20 8.30
C GLY A 10 9.53 0.70 8.97
N LEU A 11 9.98 1.46 9.96
CA LEU A 11 11.03 1.05 10.86
C LEU A 11 10.54 -0.08 11.78
N PRO A 12 11.44 -0.96 12.24
CA PRO A 12 11.13 -1.90 13.30
C PRO A 12 10.63 -1.18 14.57
N ASP A 13 9.74 -1.81 15.34
CA ASP A 13 9.10 -1.21 16.52
C ASP A 13 10.07 -0.77 17.63
N SER A 14 11.28 -1.33 17.64
CA SER A 14 12.36 -0.96 18.56
C SER A 14 13.09 0.33 18.18
N GLU A 15 12.84 0.85 16.99
CA GLU A 15 13.64 1.91 16.36
C GLU A 15 12.79 3.16 16.14
N THR A 16 13.42 4.32 16.28
CA THR A 16 12.79 5.61 16.05
C THR A 16 13.37 6.29 14.81
N PRO A 17 12.68 7.28 14.23
CA PRO A 17 13.25 8.08 13.15
C PRO A 17 14.57 8.79 13.51
N ALA A 18 14.88 8.96 14.81
CA ALA A 18 16.14 9.53 15.26
C ALA A 18 17.33 8.57 15.08
N ASP A 19 17.06 7.26 14.98
CA ASP A 19 18.07 6.22 14.80
C ASP A 19 18.45 6.01 13.31
N LEU A 20 17.77 6.74 12.41
CA LEU A 20 18.02 6.70 10.97
C LEU A 20 19.41 7.23 10.64
N SER A 21 20.26 6.36 10.09
CA SER A 21 21.54 6.69 9.51
C SER A 21 21.64 6.15 8.08
N ILE A 22 22.28 6.94 7.21
CA ILE A 22 22.71 6.46 5.89
C ILE A 22 23.99 5.67 6.12
N LYS A 23 24.13 4.50 5.50
CA LYS A 23 25.38 3.73 5.48
C LYS A 23 26.26 4.26 4.34
N PRO A 24 27.22 5.17 4.57
CA PRO A 24 28.01 5.79 3.51
C PRO A 24 28.88 4.78 2.73
N ASP A 25 29.21 3.65 3.33
CA ASP A 25 30.27 2.76 2.83
C ASP A 25 29.78 1.65 1.88
N GLN A 26 28.49 1.59 1.54
CA GLN A 26 27.91 0.53 0.70
C GLN A 26 27.36 0.97 -0.65
N ILE A 27 27.50 2.25 -1.01
CA ILE A 27 27.30 2.68 -2.40
C ILE A 27 28.65 2.56 -3.09
N SER A 28 28.97 1.36 -3.58
CA SER A 28 30.16 1.11 -4.38
C SER A 28 30.25 2.16 -5.49
N LYS A 29 31.42 2.78 -5.71
CA LYS A 29 31.66 3.72 -6.83
C LYS A 29 31.33 3.14 -8.23
N GLY A 30 31.07 1.84 -8.35
CA GLY A 30 30.65 1.15 -9.57
C GLY A 30 29.13 0.92 -9.71
N ASP A 31 28.33 1.07 -8.66
CA ASP A 31 26.88 0.93 -8.74
C ASP A 31 26.29 2.23 -9.29
N ARG A 32 25.98 2.23 -10.59
CA ARG A 32 25.39 3.39 -11.30
C ARG A 32 23.93 3.67 -10.95
N ASN A 33 23.38 2.99 -9.95
CA ASN A 33 21.99 3.16 -9.54
C ASN A 33 21.89 4.39 -8.63
N GLN A 34 21.08 5.37 -9.03
CA GLN A 34 20.89 6.61 -8.29
C GLN A 34 19.40 6.96 -8.23
N ILE A 35 18.96 7.47 -7.09
CA ILE A 35 17.64 8.08 -6.97
C ILE A 35 17.83 9.59 -7.05
N HIS A 36 17.34 10.20 -8.12
CA HIS A 36 17.27 11.65 -8.22
C HIS A 36 15.91 12.13 -7.71
N ALA A 37 15.92 13.15 -6.85
CA ALA A 37 14.71 13.68 -6.24
C ALA A 37 14.30 14.98 -6.92
N THR A 38 13.05 15.06 -7.38
CA THR A 38 12.42 16.35 -7.73
C THR A 38 11.25 16.54 -6.78
N MET A 39 11.45 17.37 -5.75
CA MET A 39 10.42 17.61 -4.74
C MET A 39 9.33 18.53 -5.27
N GLU A 40 8.20 17.96 -5.66
CA GLU A 40 6.91 18.65 -5.72
C GLU A 40 6.20 18.43 -4.38
N ARG A 41 6.00 19.50 -3.59
CA ARG A 41 5.37 19.42 -2.26
C ARG A 41 3.86 19.55 -2.39
N ASP A 42 3.11 18.58 -1.87
CA ASP A 42 1.66 18.61 -1.97
C ASP A 42 0.96 18.19 -0.66
N GLY A 43 0.47 19.19 0.08
CA GLY A 43 -0.41 19.07 1.26
C GLY A 43 0.18 18.36 2.48
N ASN A 44 -0.49 18.52 3.65
CA ASN A 44 -0.25 17.73 4.86
C ASN A 44 -1.42 16.76 5.05
N ILE A 45 -1.15 15.46 5.17
CA ILE A 45 -2.14 14.47 5.63
C ILE A 45 -1.69 14.00 7.01
N PHE A 46 -2.57 13.99 8.01
CA PHE A 46 -2.23 13.61 9.38
C PHE A 46 -1.49 12.25 9.37
N GLY A 47 -0.38 12.13 10.12
CA GLY A 47 0.48 10.95 10.13
C GLY A 47 1.40 10.75 8.90
N PHE A 48 1.05 11.28 7.72
CA PHE A 48 1.79 11.17 6.46
C PHE A 48 1.96 12.55 5.80
N LYS A 49 3.09 13.20 6.09
CA LYS A 49 3.28 14.64 5.90
C LYS A 49 3.16 15.03 4.43
N HIS A 50 4.03 14.53 3.56
CA HIS A 50 4.10 15.01 2.18
C HIS A 50 4.29 13.89 1.18
N TRP A 51 3.65 14.03 0.02
CA TRP A 51 4.00 13.27 -1.18
C TRP A 51 5.32 13.79 -1.72
N HIS A 52 6.22 12.86 -2.06
CA HIS A 52 7.49 13.12 -2.69
C HIS A 52 7.56 12.30 -3.97
N ARG A 53 8.04 12.93 -5.05
CA ARG A 53 8.28 12.27 -6.34
C ARG A 53 9.79 12.14 -6.57
N TYR A 54 10.19 10.93 -6.94
CA TYR A 54 11.57 10.59 -7.25
C TYR A 54 11.66 9.98 -8.64
N LYS A 55 12.81 10.17 -9.28
CA LYS A 55 13.22 9.53 -10.51
C LYS A 55 14.31 8.51 -10.17
N LEU A 56 13.96 7.23 -10.25
CA LEU A 56 14.91 6.14 -10.13
C LEU A 56 15.66 6.01 -11.46
N LEU A 57 16.98 6.14 -11.42
CA LEU A 57 17.87 5.82 -12.54
C LEU A 57 18.56 4.49 -12.30
N THR A 58 18.41 3.55 -13.22
CA THR A 58 18.97 2.20 -13.12
C THR A 58 19.21 1.59 -14.49
N GLU A 59 20.14 0.63 -14.58
CA GLU A 59 20.36 -0.15 -15.81
C GLU A 59 19.32 -1.29 -15.97
N ARG A 60 18.53 -1.57 -14.93
CA ARG A 60 17.55 -2.66 -14.93
C ARG A 60 16.27 -2.29 -15.66
N GLU A 61 15.85 -3.15 -16.58
CA GLU A 61 14.55 -3.06 -17.25
C GLU A 61 13.44 -3.68 -16.39
N PHE A 62 12.32 -2.97 -16.24
CA PHE A 62 11.13 -3.43 -15.51
C PHE A 62 9.88 -3.57 -16.38
N PHE A 63 9.93 -3.11 -17.62
CA PHE A 63 8.83 -3.26 -18.58
C PHE A 63 9.29 -4.08 -19.76
N ASP A 64 8.47 -5.07 -20.14
CA ASP A 64 8.67 -5.84 -21.37
C ASP A 64 8.45 -4.98 -22.62
N ASN A 65 7.60 -3.94 -22.53
CA ASN A 65 7.42 -2.97 -23.60
C ASN A 65 8.53 -1.91 -23.57
N PRO A 66 9.43 -1.86 -24.58
CA PRO A 66 10.54 -0.91 -24.62
C PRO A 66 10.11 0.56 -24.64
N GLU A 67 8.90 0.88 -25.12
CA GLU A 67 8.42 2.26 -25.20
C GLU A 67 8.17 2.87 -23.81
N ARG A 68 7.94 2.04 -22.79
CA ARG A 68 7.78 2.49 -21.39
C ARG A 68 9.12 2.70 -20.68
N ASN A 69 10.21 2.22 -21.28
CA ASN A 69 11.55 2.31 -20.74
C ASN A 69 12.22 3.61 -21.20
N VAL A 70 11.91 4.72 -20.52
CA VAL A 70 12.49 6.04 -20.83
C VAL A 70 13.99 6.03 -20.52
N ARG A 71 14.83 6.22 -21.55
CA ARG A 71 16.30 6.25 -21.39
C ARG A 71 16.82 7.67 -21.20
N ILE A 72 17.78 7.81 -20.28
CA ILE A 72 18.60 9.01 -20.06
C ILE A 72 20.06 8.58 -20.10
N GLY A 73 20.73 8.81 -21.24
CA GLY A 73 22.05 8.26 -21.50
C GLY A 73 21.99 6.72 -21.55
N SER A 74 22.83 6.05 -20.75
CA SER A 74 22.83 4.59 -20.62
C SER A 74 21.82 4.05 -19.59
N LEU A 75 21.17 4.93 -18.82
CA LEU A 75 20.28 4.54 -17.72
C LEU A 75 18.81 4.63 -18.13
N LEU A 76 17.98 3.88 -17.42
CA LEU A 76 16.53 3.89 -17.50
C LEU A 76 15.95 4.70 -16.35
N GLN A 77 14.92 5.50 -16.63
CA GLN A 77 14.25 6.33 -15.65
C GLN A 77 12.86 5.81 -15.32
N TYR A 78 12.61 5.60 -14.03
CA TYR A 78 11.31 5.20 -13.50
C TYR A 78 10.81 6.20 -12.45
N GLU A 79 9.50 6.40 -12.36
CA GLU A 79 8.90 7.22 -11.30
C GLU A 79 8.64 6.40 -10.04
N VAL A 80 9.05 6.95 -8.91
CA VAL A 80 8.77 6.43 -7.57
C VAL A 80 8.13 7.55 -6.76
N LEU A 81 6.98 7.27 -6.16
CA LEU A 81 6.29 8.16 -5.25
C LEU A 81 6.48 7.64 -3.84
N THR A 82 6.73 8.53 -2.90
CA THR A 82 6.74 8.18 -1.49
C THR A 82 5.94 9.16 -0.66
N VAL A 83 5.25 8.67 0.35
CA VAL A 83 4.64 9.53 1.38
C VAL A 83 5.24 9.13 2.71
N MET A 84 5.93 10.06 3.36
CA MET A 84 6.64 9.79 4.61
C MET A 84 5.78 10.20 5.81
N GLY A 85 5.75 9.34 6.81
CA GLY A 85 5.19 9.56 8.13
C GLY A 85 6.25 9.35 9.22
N ASP A 86 5.84 9.41 10.48
CA ASP A 86 6.75 9.22 11.61
C ASP A 86 7.17 7.72 11.70
N GLY A 87 8.31 7.40 11.09
CA GLY A 87 8.90 6.06 11.03
C GLY A 87 8.23 5.12 10.01
N LYS A 88 7.36 5.64 9.14
CA LYS A 88 6.60 4.86 8.16
C LYS A 88 6.62 5.55 6.82
N ALA A 89 6.44 4.80 5.76
CA ALA A 89 6.31 5.35 4.42
C ALA A 89 5.35 4.51 3.58
N LEU A 90 4.57 5.18 2.75
CA LEU A 90 3.97 4.54 1.58
C LEU A 90 4.94 4.72 0.42
N LEU A 91 5.43 3.64 -0.17
CA LEU A 91 6.24 3.66 -1.38
C LEU A 91 5.43 3.09 -2.54
N LEU A 92 5.35 3.82 -3.64
CA LEU A 92 4.60 3.47 -4.83
C LEU A 92 5.47 3.65 -6.08
N ALA A 93 5.32 2.77 -7.05
CA ALA A 93 5.93 2.91 -8.37
C ALA A 93 4.95 2.43 -9.45
N GLU A 94 5.27 2.60 -10.72
CA GLU A 94 4.40 2.13 -11.81
C GLU A 94 4.17 0.61 -11.79
N THR A 95 5.11 -0.16 -11.21
CA THR A 95 4.99 -1.61 -11.01
C THR A 95 5.43 -2.02 -9.61
N LYS A 96 4.91 -3.17 -9.15
CA LYS A 96 5.34 -3.81 -7.90
C LYS A 96 6.85 -4.13 -7.91
N ASP A 97 7.40 -4.46 -9.08
CA ASP A 97 8.81 -4.85 -9.21
C ASP A 97 9.77 -3.68 -9.03
N ILE A 98 9.41 -2.50 -9.53
CA ILE A 98 10.17 -1.28 -9.25
C ILE A 98 10.15 -0.99 -7.74
N ALA A 99 8.97 -1.07 -7.11
CA ALA A 99 8.84 -0.86 -5.68
C ALA A 99 9.66 -1.88 -4.85
N ASN A 100 9.60 -3.16 -5.20
CA ASN A 100 10.43 -4.21 -4.60
C ASN A 100 11.91 -3.90 -4.74
N TYR A 101 12.36 -3.52 -5.94
CA TYR A 101 13.75 -3.18 -6.19
C TYR A 101 14.22 -2.01 -5.31
N VAL A 102 13.43 -0.93 -5.22
CA VAL A 102 13.79 0.20 -4.37
C VAL A 102 13.89 -0.22 -2.90
N ILE A 103 12.95 -1.04 -2.41
CA ILE A 103 12.97 -1.49 -1.02
C ILE A 103 14.17 -2.41 -0.75
N ASP A 104 14.33 -3.47 -1.55
CA ASP A 104 15.23 -4.58 -1.28
C ASP A 104 16.69 -4.29 -1.68
N GLU A 105 16.90 -3.53 -2.76
CA GLU A 105 18.23 -3.24 -3.30
C GLU A 105 18.76 -1.87 -2.89
N LEU A 106 17.89 -0.87 -2.73
CA LEU A 106 18.33 0.49 -2.40
C LEU A 106 18.16 0.77 -0.91
N LEU A 107 16.93 0.80 -0.39
CA LEU A 107 16.67 1.20 0.99
C LEU A 107 17.30 0.25 2.00
N ARG A 108 17.16 -1.07 1.80
CA ARG A 108 17.72 -2.09 2.70
C ARG A 108 19.25 -2.06 2.80
N ARG A 109 19.93 -1.58 1.75
CA ARG A 109 21.40 -1.47 1.71
C ARG A 109 21.89 -0.14 2.24
N THR A 110 21.15 0.94 1.97
CA THR A 110 21.60 2.32 2.24
C THR A 110 21.12 2.87 3.56
N VAL A 111 19.99 2.40 4.10
CA VAL A 111 19.38 2.96 5.30
C VAL A 111 19.46 1.97 6.46
N PHE A 112 19.94 2.43 7.60
CA PHE A 112 19.83 1.73 8.88
C PHE A 112 18.98 2.56 9.85
N PRO A 113 18.09 1.95 10.65
CA PRO A 113 17.62 0.57 10.53
C PRO A 113 16.83 0.34 9.23
N ASN A 114 16.86 -0.89 8.73
CA ASN A 114 16.26 -1.21 7.44
C ASN A 114 14.74 -1.08 7.51
N PHE A 115 14.14 -0.31 6.59
CA PHE A 115 12.69 -0.33 6.38
C PHE A 115 12.21 -1.75 6.02
N ARG A 116 11.08 -2.14 6.59
CA ARG A 116 10.41 -3.43 6.32
C ARG A 116 8.97 -3.19 5.87
N ARG A 117 8.42 -4.12 5.11
CA ARG A 117 6.99 -4.10 4.76
C ARG A 117 6.16 -4.24 6.02
N ILE A 118 5.09 -3.45 6.12
CA ILE A 118 4.15 -3.46 7.24
C ILE A 118 2.90 -4.20 6.81
N GLU A 119 2.57 -5.28 7.51
CA GLU A 119 1.31 -5.99 7.25
C GLU A 119 0.10 -5.14 7.63
N ILE A 120 -0.94 -5.19 6.80
CA ILE A 120 -2.25 -4.57 7.09
C ILE A 120 -3.16 -5.66 7.65
N ILE A 121 -3.77 -5.39 8.80
CA ILE A 121 -4.76 -6.29 9.43
C ILE A 121 -6.08 -6.12 8.69
N LEU A 122 -6.26 -6.88 7.61
CA LEU A 122 -7.42 -6.73 6.71
C LEU A 122 -8.75 -7.06 7.40
N ASP A 123 -8.78 -8.04 8.31
CA ASP A 123 -10.01 -8.42 9.01
C ASP A 123 -10.60 -7.25 9.81
N ASP A 124 -9.75 -6.53 10.55
CA ASP A 124 -10.18 -5.36 11.33
C ASP A 124 -10.65 -4.21 10.42
N LEU A 125 -9.97 -4.00 9.29
CA LEU A 125 -10.39 -3.02 8.28
C LEU A 125 -11.75 -3.39 7.68
N ILE A 126 -11.95 -4.65 7.30
CA ILE A 126 -13.23 -5.15 6.76
C ILE A 126 -14.34 -4.97 7.80
N ASP A 127 -14.07 -5.33 9.05
CA ASP A 127 -15.01 -5.19 10.16
C ASP A 127 -15.41 -3.74 10.42
N SER A 128 -14.45 -2.81 10.32
CA SER A 128 -14.72 -1.39 10.45
C SER A 128 -15.56 -0.85 9.28
N CYS A 129 -15.28 -1.29 8.05
CA CYS A 129 -16.06 -0.92 6.85
C CYS A 129 -17.49 -1.51 6.84
N SER A 130 -17.79 -2.50 7.68
CA SER A 130 -19.15 -3.03 7.89
C SER A 130 -20.02 -2.20 8.81
N LYS A 131 -19.46 -1.19 9.51
CA LYS A 131 -20.24 -0.34 10.41
C LYS A 131 -21.06 0.69 9.62
N PRO A 132 -22.29 1.02 10.06
CA PRO A 132 -23.16 1.97 9.35
C PRO A 132 -22.57 3.38 9.20
N ASP A 133 -21.71 3.79 10.13
CA ASP A 133 -21.06 5.10 10.19
C ASP A 133 -19.68 5.13 9.50
N SER A 134 -19.27 4.05 8.83
CA SER A 134 -17.98 4.00 8.15
C SER A 134 -17.96 4.86 6.89
N ASP A 135 -16.96 5.72 6.77
CA ASP A 135 -16.65 6.49 5.56
C ASP A 135 -16.22 5.61 4.38
N TYR A 136 -15.95 4.33 4.63
CA TYR A 136 -15.41 3.40 3.63
C TYR A 136 -16.28 2.16 3.50
N LEU A 137 -16.16 1.51 2.34
CA LEU A 137 -16.77 0.22 2.06
C LEU A 137 -15.78 -0.66 1.29
N ILE A 138 -16.02 -1.97 1.29
CA ILE A 138 -15.21 -2.94 0.56
C ILE A 138 -15.93 -3.33 -0.71
N THR A 139 -15.25 -3.29 -1.85
CA THR A 139 -15.82 -3.69 -3.15
C THR A 139 -15.18 -4.93 -3.75
N ILE A 140 -13.99 -5.32 -3.25
CA ILE A 140 -13.25 -6.50 -3.69
C ILE A 140 -12.76 -7.25 -2.47
N LEU A 141 -12.89 -8.58 -2.46
CA LEU A 141 -12.26 -9.45 -1.47
C LEU A 141 -11.64 -10.66 -2.15
N HIS A 142 -10.38 -10.95 -1.82
CA HIS A 142 -9.70 -12.18 -2.20
C HIS A 142 -9.21 -12.90 -0.96
N GLY A 143 -9.59 -14.17 -0.81
CA GLY A 143 -9.23 -14.97 0.35
C GLY A 143 -9.04 -16.43 0.02
N SER A 144 -8.25 -17.11 0.84
CA SER A 144 -8.22 -18.57 0.87
C SER A 144 -9.31 -19.09 1.80
N TYR A 145 -9.92 -20.20 1.44
CA TYR A 145 -10.84 -20.88 2.33
C TYR A 145 -10.05 -21.49 3.50
N ALA A 146 -10.57 -21.33 4.72
CA ALA A 146 -9.89 -21.74 5.95
C ALA A 146 -10.30 -23.14 6.45
N GLY A 147 -11.31 -23.77 5.86
CA GLY A 147 -11.77 -25.09 6.27
C GLY A 147 -10.87 -26.23 5.75
N ASN A 148 -10.73 -27.28 6.56
CA ASN A 148 -10.09 -28.52 6.18
C ASN A 148 -11.02 -29.30 5.23
N ASP A 149 -10.49 -29.91 4.17
CA ASP A 149 -11.21 -30.78 3.22
C ASP A 149 -12.28 -30.13 2.33
N ALA A 150 -12.00 -28.93 1.80
CA ALA A 150 -12.84 -28.34 0.75
C ALA A 150 -12.15 -28.37 -0.62
N ASP A 151 -12.93 -28.70 -1.66
CA ASP A 151 -12.56 -28.47 -3.06
C ASP A 151 -12.31 -26.97 -3.35
N LEU A 152 -12.93 -26.10 -2.55
CA LEU A 152 -12.75 -24.66 -2.62
C LEU A 152 -11.46 -24.23 -1.92
N LYS A 153 -10.46 -23.82 -2.71
CA LYS A 153 -9.18 -23.29 -2.18
C LYS A 153 -9.19 -21.78 -1.97
N ARG A 154 -9.80 -21.04 -2.91
CA ARG A 154 -9.79 -19.58 -2.95
C ARG A 154 -11.10 -19.06 -3.50
N ALA A 155 -11.51 -17.89 -3.03
CA ALA A 155 -12.67 -17.18 -3.55
C ALA A 155 -12.33 -15.71 -3.80
N SER A 156 -13.01 -15.16 -4.80
CA SER A 156 -12.95 -13.75 -5.15
C SER A 156 -14.37 -13.20 -5.17
N PHE A 157 -14.61 -12.18 -4.36
CA PHE A 157 -15.90 -11.49 -4.30
C PHE A 157 -15.73 -10.10 -4.90
N TYR A 158 -16.72 -9.69 -5.69
CA TYR A 158 -16.81 -8.37 -6.31
C TYR A 158 -18.22 -7.84 -6.12
N GLY A 159 -18.36 -6.57 -5.76
CA GLY A 159 -19.67 -5.95 -5.62
C GLY A 159 -19.56 -4.48 -5.22
N ALA A 160 -20.66 -3.74 -5.35
CA ALA A 160 -20.71 -2.32 -5.01
C ALA A 160 -20.58 -2.06 -3.49
N ASP A 161 -21.04 -2.99 -2.66
CA ASP A 161 -20.83 -2.98 -1.21
C ASP A 161 -20.79 -4.43 -0.68
N LEU A 162 -19.58 -4.97 -0.55
CA LEU A 162 -19.36 -6.29 0.05
C LEU A 162 -19.48 -6.27 1.57
N THR A 163 -19.31 -5.13 2.24
CA THR A 163 -19.45 -5.08 3.70
C THR A 163 -20.91 -5.10 4.15
N GLY A 164 -21.83 -4.64 3.31
CA GLY A 164 -23.27 -4.82 3.44
C GLY A 164 -23.80 -6.17 2.95
N SER A 165 -23.00 -6.93 2.18
CA SER A 165 -23.43 -8.21 1.59
C SER A 165 -23.72 -9.26 2.66
N LYS A 166 -24.92 -9.86 2.59
CA LYS A 166 -25.30 -10.99 3.46
C LYS A 166 -24.32 -12.16 3.33
N LEU A 167 -23.94 -12.50 2.09
CA LEU A 167 -23.00 -13.59 1.79
C LEU A 167 -21.66 -13.38 2.52
N VAL A 168 -21.08 -12.19 2.42
CA VAL A 168 -19.79 -11.88 3.05
C VAL A 168 -19.92 -11.86 4.57
N ARG A 169 -20.95 -11.20 5.13
CA ARG A 169 -21.14 -11.14 6.58
C ARG A 169 -21.31 -12.51 7.22
N GLU A 170 -22.04 -13.41 6.58
CA GLU A 170 -22.30 -14.77 7.10
C GLU A 170 -21.10 -15.70 6.92
N ASN A 171 -20.30 -15.52 5.87
CA ASN A 171 -19.26 -16.48 5.49
C ASN A 171 -17.82 -15.97 5.68
N ARG A 172 -17.59 -14.69 6.04
CA ARG A 172 -16.23 -14.12 6.13
C ARG A 172 -15.28 -14.90 7.03
N LYS A 173 -15.80 -15.49 8.13
CA LYS A 173 -15.00 -16.29 9.08
C LYS A 173 -14.46 -17.59 8.47
N LEU A 174 -14.98 -18.00 7.32
CA LEU A 174 -14.51 -19.17 6.57
C LEU A 174 -13.35 -18.84 5.64
N PHE A 175 -12.94 -17.56 5.54
CA PHE A 175 -11.89 -17.12 4.64
C PHE A 175 -10.79 -16.37 5.38
N ASN A 176 -9.55 -16.62 4.96
CA ASN A 176 -8.40 -15.78 5.30
C ASN A 176 -8.18 -14.79 4.16
N PHE A 177 -8.66 -13.56 4.31
CA PHE A 177 -8.53 -12.53 3.27
C PHE A 177 -7.09 -11.99 3.22
N TYR A 178 -6.52 -12.00 2.02
CA TYR A 178 -5.17 -11.47 1.76
C TYR A 178 -5.18 -10.23 0.85
N THR A 179 -6.34 -9.89 0.28
CA THR A 179 -6.50 -8.63 -0.48
C THR A 179 -7.93 -8.10 -0.36
N CYS A 180 -8.07 -6.79 -0.21
CA CYS A 180 -9.36 -6.10 -0.32
C CYS A 180 -9.28 -4.86 -1.22
N GLY A 181 -10.38 -4.50 -1.85
CA GLY A 181 -10.57 -3.24 -2.56
C GLY A 181 -11.42 -2.29 -1.73
N VAL A 182 -10.98 -1.05 -1.58
CA VAL A 182 -11.64 -0.06 -0.70
C VAL A 182 -12.15 1.12 -1.52
N GLU A 183 -13.39 1.53 -1.24
CA GLU A 183 -14.05 2.69 -1.81
C GLU A 183 -14.60 3.61 -0.73
N ARG A 184 -14.93 4.84 -1.11
CA ARG A 184 -15.60 5.78 -0.22
C ARG A 184 -17.10 5.50 -0.20
N ARG A 185 -17.67 5.45 1.00
CA ARG A 185 -19.11 5.46 1.17
C ARG A 185 -19.62 6.89 0.92
N VAL A 186 -20.54 7.05 -0.01
CA VAL A 186 -21.22 8.34 -0.22
C VAL A 186 -22.39 8.42 0.74
N LEU A 187 -22.59 9.60 1.36
CA LEU A 187 -23.73 9.86 2.24
C LEU A 187 -25.06 9.53 1.52
N ASP A 188 -26.03 9.01 2.30
CA ASP A 188 -27.33 8.44 1.91
C ASP A 188 -27.36 6.94 1.58
N GLY A 189 -26.24 6.21 1.70
CA GLY A 189 -26.23 4.76 1.47
C GLY A 189 -26.50 4.38 0.01
N LEU A 190 -26.53 5.37 -0.89
CA LEU A 190 -26.62 5.14 -2.32
C LEU A 190 -25.21 4.84 -2.84
N PRO A 191 -25.01 3.74 -3.59
CA PRO A 191 -23.76 3.50 -4.28
C PRO A 191 -23.48 4.69 -5.19
N THR A 192 -22.23 5.14 -5.27
CA THR A 192 -21.87 6.13 -6.27
C THR A 192 -22.14 5.51 -7.64
N ILE A 193 -23.13 6.03 -8.38
CA ILE A 193 -23.41 5.62 -9.78
C ILE A 193 -22.27 6.10 -10.71
N SER A 194 -21.15 6.57 -10.15
CA SER A 194 -20.02 7.08 -10.90
C SER A 194 -19.19 5.93 -11.48
N GLY A 195 -19.47 5.63 -12.74
CA GLY A 195 -18.43 5.27 -13.69
C GLY A 195 -18.08 3.79 -13.75
N ARG A 196 -17.29 3.45 -14.76
CA ARG A 196 -16.87 2.09 -15.10
C ARG A 196 -16.24 1.39 -13.88
N GLU A 197 -16.34 0.05 -13.83
CA GLU A 197 -15.67 -0.76 -12.81
C GLU A 197 -14.25 -0.26 -12.52
N GLY A 198 -13.98 0.15 -11.28
CA GLY A 198 -12.65 0.58 -10.82
C GLY A 198 -12.35 2.08 -10.84
N GLU A 199 -13.27 2.94 -11.30
CA GLU A 199 -13.07 4.41 -11.20
C GLU A 199 -13.27 4.93 -9.77
N SER A 200 -14.16 4.32 -9.00
CA SER A 200 -14.42 4.66 -7.60
C SER A 200 -13.35 4.09 -6.65
N LEU A 201 -12.85 2.87 -6.92
CA LEU A 201 -11.84 2.14 -6.13
C LEU A 201 -10.66 3.01 -5.71
N ILE A 202 -10.59 3.41 -4.43
CA ILE A 202 -9.47 4.21 -3.90
C ILE A 202 -8.17 3.42 -4.01
N ALA A 203 -8.17 2.20 -3.48
CA ALA A 203 -7.02 1.31 -3.48
C ALA A 203 -7.40 -0.16 -3.36
N ARG A 204 -6.52 -1.02 -3.87
CA ARG A 204 -6.41 -2.42 -3.47
C ARG A 204 -5.31 -2.52 -2.41
N LEU A 205 -5.61 -3.20 -1.33
CA LEU A 205 -4.73 -3.39 -0.18
C LEU A 205 -4.47 -4.88 0.00
N GLY A 206 -3.22 -5.25 0.17
CA GLY A 206 -2.79 -6.60 0.54
C GLY A 206 -2.46 -6.68 2.02
N ASN A 207 -2.63 -7.87 2.61
CA ASN A 207 -2.23 -8.10 4.00
C ASN A 207 -0.71 -7.98 4.20
N ASP A 208 0.09 -8.16 3.15
CA ASP A 208 1.55 -7.98 3.14
C ASP A 208 2.00 -6.51 3.08
N GLY A 209 1.07 -5.56 3.26
CA GLY A 209 1.33 -4.13 3.11
C GLY A 209 1.25 -3.64 1.69
N PHE A 210 0.92 -4.50 0.71
CA PHE A 210 0.77 -4.09 -0.67
C PHE A 210 -0.33 -3.03 -0.82
N VAL A 211 -0.03 -2.01 -1.60
CA VAL A 211 -0.97 -0.94 -1.95
C VAL A 211 -0.92 -0.76 -3.46
N SER A 212 -2.10 -0.76 -4.08
CA SER A 212 -2.26 -0.50 -5.50
C SER A 212 -3.39 0.50 -5.71
N ALA A 213 -3.12 1.56 -6.47
CA ALA A 213 -4.07 2.64 -6.66
C ALA A 213 -3.87 3.33 -8.00
N THR A 214 -4.95 3.94 -8.49
CA THR A 214 -4.89 4.79 -9.67
C THR A 214 -4.84 6.26 -9.26
N LEU A 215 -3.72 6.92 -9.56
CA LEU A 215 -3.43 8.30 -9.17
C LEU A 215 -3.52 9.22 -10.39
N SER A 216 -4.72 9.42 -10.91
CA SER A 216 -4.96 10.25 -12.10
C SER A 216 -4.89 11.76 -11.83
N ASN A 217 -5.05 12.18 -10.57
CA ASN A 217 -5.00 13.58 -10.15
C ASN A 217 -4.72 13.69 -8.64
N ARG A 218 -4.54 14.94 -8.18
CA ARG A 218 -4.28 15.28 -6.77
C ARG A 218 -5.34 14.75 -5.81
N ASN A 219 -6.62 14.83 -6.18
CA ASN A 219 -7.71 14.35 -5.31
C ASN A 219 -7.60 12.85 -5.05
N ARG A 220 -7.22 12.06 -6.04
CA ARG A 220 -7.00 10.60 -5.88
C ARG A 220 -5.85 10.29 -4.93
N ALA A 221 -4.75 11.05 -5.01
CA ALA A 221 -3.64 10.93 -4.06
C ALA A 221 -4.06 11.32 -2.63
N LEU A 222 -4.87 12.38 -2.48
CA LEU A 222 -5.42 12.78 -1.19
C LEU A 222 -6.36 11.72 -0.60
N GLU A 223 -7.25 11.13 -1.39
CA GLU A 223 -8.15 10.06 -0.93
C GLU A 223 -7.37 8.80 -0.53
N LEU A 224 -6.34 8.41 -1.29
CA LEU A 224 -5.44 7.33 -0.88
C LEU A 224 -4.76 7.64 0.46
N GLY A 225 -4.22 8.85 0.61
CA GLY A 225 -3.58 9.25 1.87
C GLY A 225 -4.55 9.24 3.05
N LYS A 226 -5.81 9.65 2.87
CA LYS A 226 -6.86 9.55 3.90
C LYS A 226 -7.15 8.09 4.28
N LEU A 227 -7.23 7.19 3.30
CA LEU A 227 -7.43 5.76 3.55
C LEU A 227 -6.26 5.16 4.35
N ILE A 228 -5.01 5.45 3.95
CA ILE A 228 -3.84 4.98 4.69
C ILE A 228 -3.79 5.56 6.10
N ASN A 229 -4.12 6.85 6.28
CA ASN A 229 -4.19 7.44 7.60
C ASN A 229 -5.32 6.84 8.46
N TYR A 230 -6.46 6.50 7.86
CA TYR A 230 -7.55 5.81 8.54
C TYR A 230 -7.09 4.44 9.08
N ILE A 231 -6.40 3.65 8.25
CA ILE A 231 -5.81 2.36 8.66
C ILE A 231 -4.80 2.55 9.79
N ALA A 232 -3.90 3.52 9.65
CA ALA A 232 -2.85 3.79 10.64
C ALA A 232 -3.43 4.31 11.97
N SER A 233 -4.40 5.21 11.93
CA SER A 233 -5.05 5.79 13.12
C SER A 233 -5.82 4.76 13.93
N ASN A 234 -6.38 3.74 13.27
CA ASN A 234 -7.04 2.61 13.93
C ASN A 234 -6.09 1.48 14.33
N ARG A 235 -4.77 1.62 14.08
CA ARG A 235 -3.72 0.65 14.44
C ARG A 235 -3.86 -0.72 13.77
N TRP A 236 -4.41 -0.80 12.56
CA TRP A 236 -4.52 -2.06 11.80
C TRP A 236 -3.26 -2.39 11.01
N LEU A 237 -2.11 -2.21 11.65
CA LEU A 237 -0.79 -2.40 11.08
C LEU A 237 0.04 -3.25 12.05
N SER A 238 0.68 -4.31 11.58
CA SER A 238 1.39 -5.29 12.43
C SER A 238 2.49 -4.70 13.32
N SER A 239 3.11 -3.58 12.92
CA SER A 239 4.12 -2.83 13.69
C SER A 239 3.56 -1.95 14.83
N TRP A 240 2.24 -1.97 15.07
CA TRP A 240 1.60 -1.25 16.18
C TRP A 240 1.04 -2.18 17.24
N VAL A 241 0.86 -3.45 16.89
CA VAL A 241 0.52 -4.46 17.85
C VAL A 241 1.85 -4.84 18.51
N LYS A 242 2.20 -4.13 19.60
CA LYS A 242 2.75 -4.89 20.73
C LYS A 242 1.75 -6.02 20.87
N ARG A 243 2.09 -7.23 20.42
CA ARG A 243 1.52 -8.43 21.01
C ARG A 243 1.94 -8.28 22.46
N SER A 244 1.13 -7.54 23.23
CA SER A 244 0.86 -7.93 24.59
C SER A 244 0.61 -9.40 24.41
N MET A 245 1.60 -10.18 24.84
CA MET A 245 1.37 -11.57 25.05
C MET A 245 0.10 -11.55 25.88
N LYS A 246 -1.01 -11.97 25.28
CA LYS A 246 -2.01 -12.70 26.02
C LYS A 246 -1.27 -13.95 26.49
N GLU A 247 -0.41 -13.76 27.49
CA GLU A 247 -0.30 -14.65 28.62
C GLU A 247 -1.63 -14.50 29.36
N ASP A 248 -2.66 -15.12 28.77
CA ASP A 248 -3.87 -15.55 29.46
C ASP A 248 -4.02 -16.99 28.95
N LEU A 249 -3.62 -17.97 29.77
CA LEU A 249 -4.50 -18.63 30.76
C LEU A 249 -5.47 -19.59 30.06
#